data_AF-A0A090S0D1-F1
#
_entry.id   AF-A0A090S0D1-F1
#
_cell.length_a   1.000
_cell.length_b   1.000
_cell.length_c   1.000
_cell.angle_alpha   90.00
_cell.angle_beta   90.00
_cell.angle_gamma   90.00
#
_symmetry.space_group_name_H-M   'P 1'
#
loop_
_entity.id
_entity.type
_entity.pdbx_description
1 polymer ?
#
loop_
_entity_poly.entity_id
_entity_poly.type
_entity_poly.pdbx_seq_one_letter_code
_entity_poly.pdbx_strand_id
1 'polypeptide(L)' 'MKESHFFAHLARMKLIQRWPLMRSVSTENISEHSLQVAFVAHALAIIKNKKFGGNTNPERIAILACIMTPVKY' A
#
# COMPACT_ATOMS: atom_id res chain seq x y z
N MET A 1 7.67 -9.99 -28.97
CA MET A 1 6.99 -9.33 -27.83
C MET A 1 8.07 -8.71 -26.96
N LYS A 2 8.01 -7.42 -26.62
CA LYS A 2 8.90 -6.87 -25.59
C LYS A 2 8.46 -7.44 -24.24
N GLU A 3 9.32 -8.20 -23.59
CA GLU A 3 9.05 -8.71 -22.24
C GLU A 3 9.08 -7.54 -21.26
N SER A 4 8.04 -7.43 -20.43
CA SER A 4 7.95 -6.42 -19.38
C SER A 4 8.24 -7.07 -18.03
N HIS A 5 9.34 -6.68 -17.40
CA HIS A 5 9.72 -7.16 -16.06
C HIS A 5 8.99 -6.43 -14.92
N PHE A 6 8.03 -5.55 -15.25
CA PHE A 6 7.31 -4.75 -14.25
C PHE A 6 6.66 -5.61 -13.15
N PHE A 7 5.88 -6.62 -13.54
CA PHE A 7 5.23 -7.51 -12.57
C PHE A 7 6.22 -8.41 -11.84
N ALA A 8 7.36 -8.75 -12.46
CA ALA A 8 8.42 -9.50 -11.79
C ALA A 8 9.06 -8.66 -10.67
N HIS A 9 9.28 -7.37 -10.88
CA HIS A 9 9.75 -6.47 -9.82
C HIS A 9 8.69 -6.24 -8.74
N LEU A 10 7.41 -6.11 -9.12
CA LEU A 10 6.31 -5.96 -8.17
C LEU A 10 6.19 -7.18 -7.25
N ALA A 11 6.33 -8.38 -7.78
CA ALA A 11 6.32 -9.62 -7.00
C ALA A 11 7.46 -9.72 -5.96
N ARG A 12 8.53 -8.91 -6.09
CA ARG A 12 9.64 -8.87 -5.14
C ARG A 12 9.34 -8.00 -3.92
N MET A 13 8.26 -7.23 -3.89
CA MET A 13 7.89 -6.41 -2.72
C MET A 13 7.68 -7.26 -1.45
N LYS A 14 7.23 -8.51 -1.59
CA LYS A 14 7.10 -9.46 -0.47
C LYS A 14 8.44 -9.81 0.20
N LEU A 15 9.56 -9.59 -0.47
CA LEU A 15 10.90 -9.90 0.04
C LEU A 15 11.47 -8.76 0.88
N ILE A 16 10.93 -7.54 0.77
CA ILE A 16 11.41 -6.38 1.51
C ILE A 16 10.71 -6.36 2.86
N GLN A 17 11.48 -6.58 3.92
CA GLN A 17 10.99 -6.57 5.31
C GLN A 17 11.06 -5.16 5.90
N ARG A 18 10.08 -4.81 6.72
CA ARG A 18 10.04 -3.57 7.48
C ARG A 18 10.58 -3.79 8.89
N TRP A 19 10.97 -2.69 9.54
CA TRP A 19 11.51 -2.68 10.90
C TRP A 19 12.80 -3.49 11.10
N PRO A 20 13.79 -3.43 10.19
CA PRO A 20 14.99 -4.28 10.26
C PRO A 20 15.86 -4.02 11.49
N LEU A 21 15.70 -2.86 12.15
CA LEU A 21 16.48 -2.44 13.32
C LEU A 21 15.82 -2.80 14.66
N MET A 22 14.63 -3.40 14.66
CA MET A 22 13.89 -3.74 15.87
C MET A 22 13.51 -5.22 15.88
N ARG A 23 13.45 -5.83 17.07
CA ARG A 23 12.93 -7.20 17.21
C ARG A 23 11.42 -7.20 17.04
N SER A 24 10.96 -7.69 15.89
CA SER A 24 9.54 -7.90 15.62
C SER A 24 9.10 -9.30 16.03
N VAL A 25 7.92 -9.42 16.66
CA VAL A 25 7.31 -10.73 16.98
C VAL A 25 6.86 -11.44 15.70
N SER A 26 6.33 -10.67 14.74
CA SER A 26 6.03 -11.11 13.37
C SER A 26 6.71 -10.16 12.41
N THR A 27 7.40 -10.70 11.41
CA THR A 27 8.03 -9.90 10.36
C THR A 27 6.96 -9.34 9.42
N GLU A 28 6.92 -8.02 9.24
CA GLU A 28 6.00 -7.34 8.32
C GLU A 28 6.74 -7.04 7.02
N ASN A 29 6.19 -7.49 5.89
CA ASN A 29 6.74 -7.14 4.57
C ASN A 29 6.04 -5.92 3.95
N ILE A 30 6.68 -5.30 2.95
CA ILE A 30 6.12 -4.12 2.28
C ILE A 30 4.81 -4.46 1.56
N SER A 31 4.67 -5.65 0.96
CA SER A 31 3.43 -6.03 0.27
C SER A 31 2.22 -6.08 1.22
N GLU A 32 2.41 -6.61 2.43
CA GLU A 32 1.38 -6.65 3.49
C GLU A 32 1.04 -5.24 3.95
N HIS A 33 2.06 -4.43 4.21
CA HIS A 33 1.87 -3.05 4.63
C HIS A 33 1.12 -2.23 3.57
N SER A 34 1.52 -2.31 2.30
CA SER A 34 0.87 -1.63 1.17
C SER A 34 -0.62 -1.99 1.08
N LEU A 35 -0.94 -3.26 1.28
CA LEU A 35 -2.33 -3.73 1.28
C LEU A 35 -3.11 -3.15 2.47
N GLN A 36 -2.53 -3.16 3.68
CA GLN A 36 -3.16 -2.58 4.86
C GLN A 36 -3.41 -1.07 4.69
N VAL A 37 -2.42 -0.33 4.18
CA VAL A 37 -2.57 1.11 3.90
C VAL A 37 -3.66 1.37 2.87
N ALA A 38 -3.80 0.53 1.83
CA ALA A 38 -4.88 0.65 0.85
C ALA A 38 -6.26 0.52 1.49
N PHE A 39 -6.46 -0.46 2.38
CA PHE A 39 -7.72 -0.60 3.11
C PHE A 39 -8.01 0.60 4.01
N VAL A 40 -7.02 1.05 4.77
CA VAL A 40 -7.19 2.20 5.67
C VAL A 40 -7.48 3.47 4.88
N ALA A 41 -6.75 3.74 3.80
CA ALA A 41 -6.93 4.93 2.98
C ALA A 41 -8.31 4.95 2.29
N HIS A 42 -8.78 3.80 1.81
CA HIS A 42 -10.12 3.65 1.26
C HIS A 42 -11.21 3.96 2.30
N ALA A 43 -11.08 3.37 3.51
CA ALA A 43 -12.01 3.61 4.60
C ALA A 43 -12.04 5.09 5.02
N LEU A 44 -10.87 5.74 5.11
CA LEU A 44 -10.76 7.17 5.41
C LEU A 44 -11.41 8.04 4.33
N ALA A 45 -11.25 7.68 3.04
CA ALA A 45 -11.91 8.39 1.94
C ALA A 45 -13.44 8.27 2.02
N ILE A 46 -13.97 7.09 2.34
CA ILE A 46 -15.41 6.88 2.55
C ILE A 46 -15.91 7.73 3.73
N ILE A 47 -15.20 7.72 4.85
CA ILE A 47 -15.57 8.51 6.03
C ILE A 47 -15.58 10.00 5.70
N LYS A 48 -14.56 10.49 4.99
CA LYS A 48 -14.47 11.88 4.53
C LYS A 48 -15.67 12.26 3.67
N ASN A 49 -16.04 11.41 2.71
CA ASN A 49 -17.16 11.69 1.83
C ASN A 49 -18.51 11.63 2.57
N LYS A 50 -18.70 10.67 3.48
CA LYS A 50 -19.98 10.47 4.18
C LYS A 50 -20.21 11.42 5.35
N LYS A 51 -19.17 11.81 6.08
CA LYS A 51 -19.29 12.57 7.34
C LYS A 51 -18.80 14.00 7.25
N PHE A 52 -17.89 14.30 6.32
CA PHE A 52 -17.21 15.59 6.24
C PHE A 52 -17.47 16.32 4.90
N GLY A 53 -18.42 15.85 4.09
CA GLY A 53 -18.78 16.47 2.82
C GLY A 53 -17.65 16.46 1.78
N GLY A 54 -16.67 15.57 1.93
CA GLY A 54 -15.59 15.45 0.95
C GLY A 54 -16.07 14.91 -0.40
N ASN A 55 -15.40 15.31 -1.48
CA ASN A 55 -15.61 14.76 -2.82
C ASN A 55 -14.31 14.10 -3.30
N THR A 56 -13.96 12.97 -2.68
CA THR A 56 -12.79 12.16 -3.06
C THR A 56 -13.23 10.85 -3.69
N ASN A 57 -12.42 10.25 -4.57
CA ASN A 57 -12.70 8.94 -5.16
C ASN A 57 -12.02 7.84 -4.33
N PRO A 58 -12.75 7.06 -3.51
CA PRO A 58 -12.16 6.08 -2.61
C PRO A 58 -11.44 4.94 -3.33
N GLU A 59 -11.91 4.54 -4.51
CA GLU A 59 -11.33 3.45 -5.31
C GLU A 59 -9.95 3.85 -5.83
N ARG A 60 -9.83 5.06 -6.36
CA ARG A 60 -8.57 5.63 -6.83
C ARG A 60 -7.57 5.78 -5.69
N ILE A 61 -8.03 6.21 -4.50
CA ILE A 61 -7.18 6.34 -3.31
C ILE A 61 -6.65 4.96 -2.88
N ALA A 62 -7.48 3.91 -2.91
CA ALA A 62 -7.04 2.55 -2.59
C ALA A 62 -5.94 2.06 -3.54
N ILE A 63 -6.12 2.28 -4.84
CA ILE A 63 -5.14 1.88 -5.87
C ILE A 63 -3.83 2.64 -5.70
N LEU A 64 -3.91 3.95 -5.45
CA LEU A 64 -2.72 4.77 -5.21
C LEU A 64 -1.98 4.30 -3.96
N ALA A 65 -2.67 4.03 -2.86
CA ALA A 65 -2.06 3.53 -1.63
C ALA A 65 -1.36 2.16 -1.82
N CYS A 66 -1.96 1.28 -2.62
CA CYS A 66 -1.39 -0.03 -2.93
C CYS A 66 -0.09 0.06 -3.73
N ILE A 67 -0.02 0.98 -4.71
CA ILE A 67 1.13 1.09 -5.64
C ILE A 67 2.21 2.06 -5.13
N MET A 68 1.81 3.14 -4.45
CA MET A 68 2.66 4.29 -4.17
C MET A 68 3.21 4.31 -2.74
N THR A 69 3.06 3.23 -1.97
CA THR A 69 3.63 3.17 -0.62
C THR A 69 5.14 3.33 -0.72
N PRO A 70 5.69 4.49 -0.30
CA PRO A 70 7.10 4.77 -0.52
C PRO A 70 7.89 3.78 0.32
N VAL A 71 8.79 3.05 -0.34
CA VAL A 71 9.89 2.37 0.33
C VAL A 71 10.79 3.48 0.86
N LYS A 72 10.45 4.04 2.03
CA LYS A 72 11.30 4.99 2.72
C LYS A 72 12.55 4.23 3.15
N TYR A 73 13.66 4.49 2.47
CA TYR A 73 15.01 4.33 3.00
C TYR A 73 15.40 5.64 3.68
#